data_AF-A0A3D4F588-F1
#
_entry.id   AF-A0A3D4F588-F1
#
_cell.length_a   1.000
_cell.length_b   1.000
_cell.length_c   1.000
_cell.angle_alpha   90.00
_cell.angle_beta   90.00
_cell.angle_gamma   90.00
#
_symmetry.space_group_name_H-M   'P 1'
#
loop_
_entity.id
_entity.type
_entity.pdbx_description
1 polymer ?
#
loop_
_entity_poly.entity_id
_entity_poly.type
_entity_poly.pdbx_seq_one_letter_code
_entity_poly.pdbx_strand_id
1 'polypeptide(L)'
;MSLEIPKSLLDEVEELISHYPQKRSASLMLLHAFQEHFGHVSKESVEWIAAKLDLRPINVYELVTFYPMFREEPAGRHVIKVCRTLSCALGG
;
A
#
# COMPACT_ATOMS: atom_id res chain seq x y z
N MET A 1 5.59 16.58 -7.44
CA MET A 1 6.31 17.18 -6.30
C MET A 1 7.34 16.15 -5.83
N SER A 2 8.42 16.53 -5.16
CA SER A 2 9.38 15.56 -4.65
C SER A 2 8.77 14.80 -3.46
N LEU A 3 8.51 13.51 -3.63
CA LEU A 3 8.08 12.62 -2.55
C LEU A 3 9.26 12.43 -1.57
N GLU A 4 9.23 13.11 -0.44
CA GLU A 4 10.24 12.96 0.62
C GLU A 4 9.83 11.82 1.55
N ILE A 5 10.70 10.81 1.67
CA ILE A 5 10.45 9.63 2.49
C ILE A 5 11.22 9.77 3.79
N PRO A 6 10.55 9.80 4.95
CA PRO A 6 11.23 9.91 6.22
C PRO A 6 12.05 8.66 6.53
N LYS A 7 13.10 8.84 7.32
CA LYS A 7 14.03 7.77 7.68
C LYS A 7 13.32 6.57 8.31
N SER A 8 12.34 6.80 9.17
CA SER A 8 11.56 5.73 9.82
C SER A 8 10.88 4.80 8.82
N LEU A 9 10.33 5.37 7.73
CA LEU A 9 9.68 4.59 6.67
C LEU A 9 10.72 3.85 5.82
N LEU A 10 11.92 4.41 5.61
CA LEU A 10 13.00 3.71 4.93
C LEU A 10 13.47 2.48 5.72
N ASP A 11 13.64 2.62 7.04
CA ASP A 11 14.06 1.52 7.91
C ASP A 11 13.01 0.40 7.91
N GLU A 12 11.72 0.74 7.99
CA GLU A 12 10.60 -0.20 7.88
C GLU A 12 10.57 -0.92 6.52
N VAL A 13 10.81 -0.20 5.42
CA VAL A 13 10.86 -0.78 4.08
C VAL A 13 11.97 -1.83 3.96
N GLU A 14 13.17 -1.56 4.49
CA GLU A 14 14.27 -2.53 4.46
C GLU A 14 13.94 -3.78 5.30
N GLU A 15 13.35 -3.60 6.48
CA GLU A 15 12.90 -4.70 7.32
C GLU A 15 11.85 -5.55 6.58
N LEU A 16 10.82 -4.93 5.99
CA LEU A 16 9.78 -5.63 5.25
C LEU A 16 10.34 -6.40 4.05
N ILE A 17 11.30 -5.85 3.32
CA ILE A 17 11.95 -6.55 2.20
C ILE A 17 12.72 -7.77 2.70
N SER A 18 13.36 -7.69 3.88
CA SER A 18 14.17 -8.78 4.44
C SER A 18 13.36 -10.05 4.75
N HIS A 19 12.04 -9.92 4.96
CA HIS A 19 11.16 -11.05 5.21
C HIS A 19 10.91 -11.94 3.98
N TYR A 20 11.28 -11.50 2.78
CA TYR A 20 10.97 -12.20 1.54
C TYR A 20 12.23 -12.63 0.78
N PRO A 21 12.28 -13.88 0.27
CA PRO A 21 13.39 -14.32 -0.59
C PRO A 21 13.36 -13.62 -1.96
N GLN A 22 12.20 -13.13 -2.40
CA GLN A 22 12.04 -12.36 -3.63
C GLN A 22 11.51 -10.97 -3.30
N LYS A 23 12.21 -9.92 -3.76
CA LYS A 23 11.84 -8.52 -3.51
C LYS A 23 10.41 -8.20 -3.95
N ARG A 24 9.98 -8.75 -5.10
CA ARG A 24 8.63 -8.56 -5.63
C ARG A 24 7.53 -8.92 -4.62
N SER A 25 7.74 -9.94 -3.79
CA SER A 25 6.75 -10.38 -2.80
C SER A 25 6.48 -9.35 -1.71
N ALA A 26 7.41 -8.42 -1.48
CA ALA A 26 7.26 -7.34 -0.51
C ALA A 26 6.32 -6.21 -1.00
N SER A 27 5.93 -6.21 -2.28
CA SER A 27 5.14 -5.10 -2.89
C SER A 27 3.87 -4.77 -2.10
N LEU A 28 3.15 -5.78 -1.63
CA LEU A 28 1.91 -5.58 -0.88
C LEU A 28 2.18 -4.93 0.49
N MET A 29 3.24 -5.38 1.17
CA MET A 29 3.62 -4.83 2.48
C MET A 29 4.12 -3.40 2.37
N LEU A 30 4.90 -3.09 1.33
CA LEU A 30 5.33 -1.71 1.07
C LEU A 30 4.14 -0.79 0.79
N LEU A 31 3.14 -1.24 0.02
CA LEU A 31 1.92 -0.46 -0.22
C LEU A 31 1.15 -0.19 1.09
N HIS A 32 1.13 -1.15 2.01
CA HIS A 32 0.52 -0.94 3.34
C HIS A 32 1.27 0.11 4.15
N ALA A 33 2.61 0.02 4.25
CA ALA A 33 3.43 0.99 4.97
C ALA A 33 3.28 2.41 4.40
N PHE A 34 3.29 2.54 3.07
CA PHE A 34 3.08 3.84 2.41
C PHE A 34 1.68 4.41 2.66
N GLN A 35 0.64 3.59 2.58
CA GLN A 35 -0.71 4.06 2.86
C GLN A 35 -0.90 4.44 4.34
N GLU A 36 -0.26 3.74 5.27
CA GLU A 36 -0.30 4.09 6.69
C GLU A 36 0.41 5.43 6.95
N HIS A 37 1.54 5.64 6.30
CA HIS A 37 2.33 6.86 6.46
C HIS A 37 1.70 8.09 5.79
N PHE A 38 1.23 7.95 4.54
CA PHE A 38 0.72 9.07 3.73
C PHE A 38 -0.82 9.13 3.66
N GLY A 39 -1.53 8.17 4.26
CA GLY A 39 -2.98 8.05 4.27
C GLY A 39 -3.59 7.46 2.99
N HIS A 40 -2.87 7.51 1.87
CA HIS A 40 -3.25 7.00 0.55
C HIS A 40 -1.99 6.65 -0.26
N VAL A 41 -2.16 5.95 -1.38
CA VAL A 41 -1.09 5.56 -2.29
C VAL A 41 -1.11 6.48 -3.52
N SER A 42 -0.17 7.41 -3.60
CA SER A 42 -0.05 8.32 -4.74
C SER A 42 0.69 7.67 -5.91
N LYS A 43 0.60 8.26 -7.11
CA LYS A 43 1.40 7.82 -8.28
C LYS A 43 2.90 7.85 -8.00
N GLU A 44 3.36 8.88 -7.29
CA GLU A 44 4.75 9.04 -6.88
C GLU A 44 5.17 7.90 -5.92
N SER A 45 4.28 7.47 -5.01
CA SER A 45 4.52 6.29 -4.16
C SER A 45 4.65 5.01 -4.98
N VAL A 46 3.79 4.81 -5.99
CA VAL A 46 3.83 3.64 -6.88
C VAL A 46 5.15 3.59 -7.65
N GLU A 47 5.58 4.71 -8.24
CA GLU A 47 6.85 4.81 -8.97
C GLU A 47 8.03 4.53 -8.06
N TRP A 48 8.03 5.09 -6.85
CA TRP A 48 9.09 4.86 -5.87
C TRP A 48 9.18 3.40 -5.44
N ILE A 49 8.05 2.77 -5.09
CA ILE A 49 8.01 1.36 -4.68
C ILE A 49 8.48 0.47 -5.83
N ALA A 50 8.05 0.76 -7.06
CA ALA A 50 8.49 0.02 -8.23
C ALA A 50 10.01 0.12 -8.42
N ALA A 51 10.59 1.31 -8.32
CA ALA A 51 12.04 1.50 -8.38
C ALA A 51 12.76 0.77 -7.24
N LYS A 52 12.23 0.80 -6.02
CA LYS A 52 12.82 0.14 -4.85
C LYS A 52 12.89 -1.38 -4.99
N LEU A 53 11.87 -1.98 -5.61
CA LEU A 53 11.75 -3.42 -5.79
C LEU A 53 12.29 -3.93 -7.14
N ASP A 54 12.84 -3.04 -7.97
CA ASP A 54 13.27 -3.34 -9.34
C ASP A 54 12.15 -3.92 -10.21
N LEU A 55 10.98 -3.26 -10.15
CA LEU A 55 9.77 -3.60 -10.89
C LEU A 55 9.36 -2.47 -11.83
N ARG A 56 8.52 -2.79 -12.82
CA ARG A 56 7.86 -1.76 -13.62
C ARG A 56 6.72 -1.13 -12.81
N PRO A 57 6.47 0.19 -12.92
CA PRO A 57 5.37 0.86 -12.22
C PRO A 57 4.01 0.18 -12.40
N ILE A 58 3.75 -0.35 -13.60
CA ILE A 58 2.51 -1.08 -13.89
C ILE A 58 2.30 -2.29 -12.97
N ASN A 59 3.36 -2.99 -12.56
CA ASN A 59 3.23 -4.16 -11.70
C ASN A 59 2.83 -3.82 -10.26
N VAL A 60 3.13 -2.61 -9.81
CA VAL A 60 2.67 -2.10 -8.51
C VAL A 60 1.28 -1.49 -8.64
N TYR A 61 1.02 -0.76 -9.74
CA TYR A 61 -0.29 -0.19 -10.04
C TYR A 61 -1.40 -1.25 -10.17
N GLU A 62 -1.09 -2.40 -10.77
CA GLU A 62 -1.96 -3.57 -10.81
C GLU A 62 -2.41 -4.00 -9.40
N LEU A 63 -1.53 -3.95 -8.41
CA LEU A 63 -1.88 -4.32 -7.02
C LEU A 63 -2.78 -3.27 -6.36
N VAL A 64 -2.50 -1.98 -6.59
CA VAL A 64 -3.29 -0.87 -6.04
C VAL A 64 -4.73 -0.95 -6.55
N THR A 65 -4.90 -1.21 -7.84
CA THR A 65 -6.24 -1.33 -8.48
C THR A 65 -6.94 -2.65 -8.15
N PHE A 66 -6.19 -3.73 -7.96
CA PHE A 66 -6.75 -5.06 -7.68
C PHE A 66 -7.24 -5.20 -6.23
N TYR A 67 -6.50 -4.67 -5.25
CA TYR A 67 -6.83 -4.81 -3.83
C TYR A 67 -7.64 -3.60 -3.33
N PRO A 68 -8.94 -3.75 -2.98
CA PRO A 68 -9.81 -2.64 -2.58
C PRO A 68 -9.41 -1.92 -1.28
N MET A 69 -8.38 -2.42 -0.59
CA MET A 69 -7.88 -1.82 0.65
C MET A 69 -6.98 -0.61 0.40
N PHE A 70 -6.38 -0.50 -0.78
CA PHE A 70 -5.57 0.65 -1.16
C PHE A 70 -6.45 1.74 -1.74
N ARG A 71 -6.10 2.98 -1.42
CA ARG A 71 -6.81 4.18 -1.83
C ARG A 71 -5.85 5.03 -2.64
N GLU A 72 -6.24 5.40 -3.84
CA GLU A 72 -5.49 6.33 -4.68
C GLU A 72 -5.69 7.80 -4.25
N GLU A 73 -6.72 8.05 -3.43
CA GLU A 73 -7.10 9.38 -2.96
C GLU A 73 -7.16 9.43 -1.42
N PRO A 74 -6.89 10.60 -0.82
CA PRO A 74 -6.96 10.77 0.62
C PRO A 74 -8.38 10.50 1.15
N ALA A 75 -8.47 9.73 2.22
CA ALA A 75 -9.73 9.50 2.92
C ALA A 75 -9.92 10.46 4.10
N GLY A 76 -11.15 10.52 4.61
CA GLY A 76 -11.44 11.18 5.88
C GLY A 76 -10.71 10.53 7.06
N ARG A 77 -10.70 11.23 8.20
CA ARG A 77 -10.03 10.80 9.45
C ARG A 77 -10.41 9.38 9.88
N HIS A 78 -11.64 8.97 9.64
CA HIS A 78 -12.14 7.64 9.98
C HIS A 78 -12.72 6.99 8.72
N VAL A 79 -12.32 5.75 8.46
CA VAL A 79 -12.91 4.92 7.40
C VAL A 79 -13.67 3.78 8.05
N ILE A 80 -15.00 3.87 7.95
CA ILE A 80 -15.91 2.87 8.50
C ILE A 80 -16.19 1.85 7.41
N LYS A 81 -15.78 0.59 7.63
CA LYS A 81 -16.06 -0.54 6.73
C LYS A 81 -17.12 -1.42 7.39
N VAL A 82 -18.33 -1.42 6.82
CA VAL A 82 -19.45 -2.23 7.29
C VAL A 82 -19.56 -3.48 6.43
N CYS A 83 -19.48 -4.64 7.07
CA CYS A 83 -19.72 -5.92 6.41
C CYS A 83 -21.16 -6.00 5.90
N ARG A 84 -21.34 -6.35 4.62
CA ARG A 84 -22.66 -6.55 4.00
C ARG A 84 -22.85 -7.95 3.42
N THR A 85 -21.98 -8.89 3.76
CA THR A 85 -22.13 -10.30 3.34
C THR A 85 -23.27 -10.97 4.13
N LEU A 86 -23.73 -12.13 3.65
CA LEU A 86 -24.96 -12.78 4.15
C LEU A 86 -24.97 -12.96 5.67
N SER A 87 -23.86 -13.42 6.26
CA SER A 87 -23.79 -13.63 7.71
C SER A 87 -24.03 -12.35 8.51
N CYS A 88 -23.45 -11.22 8.08
CA CYS A 88 -23.65 -9.93 8.72
C CYS A 88 -25.07 -9.41 8.48
N ALA A 89 -25.59 -9.56 7.26
CA ALA A 89 -26.95 -9.12 6.91
C ALA A 89 -28.04 -9.86 7.69
N LEU A 90 -27.83 -11.14 8.04
CA LEU A 90 -28.74 -11.91 8.89
C LEU A 90 -28.57 -11.58 10.39
N GLY A 91 -27.38 -11.15 10.82
CA GLY A 91 -27.06 -10.86 12.21
C GLY A 91 -27.52 -9.50 12.72
N GLY A 92 -27.86 -8.56 11.82
CA GLY A 92 -28.24 -7.17 12.15
C GLY A 92 -27.06 -6.22 12.08
#